data_AF-A0A256W9L8-F1
#
_entry.id   AF-A0A256W9L8-F1
#
_cell.length_a   1.000
_cell.length_b   1.000
_cell.length_c   1.000
_cell.angle_alpha   90.00
_cell.angle_beta   90.00
_cell.angle_gamma   90.00
#
_symmetry.space_group_name_H-M   'P 1'
#
loop_
_entity.id
_entity.type
_entity.pdbx_description
1 polymer ?
#
loop_
_entity_poly.entity_id
_entity_poly.type
_entity_poly.pdbx_seq_one_letter_code
_entity_poly.pdbx_strand_id
1 'polypeptide(L)' 'MTTIEELNQSIIPIIVFDKKLEQFRDKVLFPEKLEKAKEILEKIDLPKKIHQSGKNQNYKGIQV' A
#
# COMPACT_ATOMS: atom_id res chain seq x y z
N MET A 1 1.39 8.05 22.11
CA MET A 1 1.81 6.79 21.47
C MET A 1 0.57 6.15 20.91
N THR A 2 0.56 5.79 19.63
CA THR A 2 -0.57 5.10 19.01
C THR A 2 -0.63 3.67 19.56
N THR A 3 -1.80 3.21 20.01
CA THR A 3 -1.95 1.85 20.57
C THR A 3 -2.13 0.81 19.47
N ILE A 4 -1.98 -0.47 19.81
CA ILE A 4 -2.18 -1.58 18.85
C ILE A 4 -3.65 -1.62 18.41
N GLU A 5 -4.58 -1.31 19.31
CA GLU A 5 -6.01 -1.25 19.06
C GLU A 5 -6.35 -0.14 18.06
N GLU A 6 -5.73 1.04 18.19
CA GLU A 6 -5.88 2.14 17.24
C GLU A 6 -5.31 1.80 15.86
N LEU A 7 -4.19 1.08 15.81
CA LEU A 7 -3.59 0.61 14.56
C LEU A 7 -4.49 -0.41 13.84
N ASN A 8 -5.09 -1.35 14.57
CA ASN A 8 -5.97 -2.36 13.99
C ASN A 8 -7.30 -1.80 13.49
N GLN A 9 -7.73 -0.63 13.99
CA GLN A 9 -8.93 0.07 13.54
C GLN A 9 -8.67 1.01 12.35
N SER A 10 -7.42 1.11 11.88
CA SER A 10 -7.07 1.95 10.74
C SER A 10 -7.68 1.41 9.44
N ILE A 11 -8.36 2.29 8.71
CA ILE A 11 -8.84 2.04 7.34
C ILE A 11 -7.65 1.89 6.37
N ILE A 12 -6.51 2.50 6.71
CA ILE A 12 -5.29 2.46 5.91
C ILE A 12 -4.51 1.19 6.28
N PRO A 13 -4.19 0.31 5.32
CA PRO A 13 -3.42 -0.90 5.60
C PRO A 13 -2.03 -0.52 6.09
N ILE A 14 -1.67 -1.02 7.27
CA ILE A 14 -0.33 -0.84 7.83
C ILE A 14 0.57 -1.92 7.21
N ILE A 15 1.49 -1.49 6.35
CA ILE A 15 2.45 -2.38 5.70
C ILE A 15 3.71 -2.43 6.57
N VAL A 16 4.06 -3.62 7.06
CA VAL A 16 5.31 -3.88 7.79
C VAL A 16 6.19 -4.80 6.95
N PHE A 17 7.44 -4.38 6.71
CA PHE A 17 8.43 -5.22 6.05
C PHE A 17 9.10 -6.16 7.06
N ASP A 18 9.15 -7.45 6.74
CA ASP A 18 9.92 -8.41 7.53
C ASP A 18 11.43 -8.15 7.32
N LYS A 19 12.14 -7.86 8.42
CA LYS A 19 13.59 -7.60 8.42
C LYS A 19 14.39 -8.77 7.86
N LYS A 20 13.88 -10.01 7.92
CA LYS A 20 14.54 -11.18 7.31
C LYS A 20 14.66 -11.07 5.79
N LEU A 21 13.81 -10.28 5.14
CA LEU A 21 13.84 -10.09 3.70
C LEU A 21 14.97 -9.15 3.24
N GLU A 22 15.63 -8.46 4.16
CA GLU A 22 16.77 -7.57 3.89
C GLU A 22 17.93 -8.30 3.19
N GLN A 23 18.07 -9.61 3.41
CA GLN A 23 19.07 -10.46 2.73
C GLN A 23 18.91 -10.52 1.20
N PHE A 24 17.73 -10.13 0.70
CA PHE A 24 17.38 -10.07 -0.72
C PHE A 24 17.46 -8.65 -1.28
N ARG A 25 17.88 -7.66 -0.47
CA ARG A 25 18.16 -6.32 -0.98
C ARG A 25 19.15 -6.41 -2.15
N ASP A 26 18.89 -5.61 -3.19
CA ASP A 26 19.67 -5.52 -4.42
C ASP A 26 19.76 -6.82 -5.26
N LYS A 27 19.00 -7.86 -4.89
CA LYS A 27 18.89 -9.10 -5.67
C LYS A 27 17.61 -9.11 -6.49
N VAL A 28 17.74 -9.41 -7.79
CA VAL A 28 16.57 -9.67 -8.65
C VAL A 28 16.18 -11.13 -8.51
N LEU A 29 15.17 -11.41 -7.70
CA LEU A 29 14.69 -12.78 -7.45
C LEU A 29 13.83 -13.33 -8.60
N PHE A 30 13.14 -12.46 -9.33
CA PHE A 30 12.18 -12.84 -10.37
C PHE A 30 12.31 -11.92 -11.60
N PRO A 31 13.27 -12.17 -12.49
CA PRO A 31 13.57 -11.27 -13.60
C PRO A 31 12.39 -11.09 -14.57
N GLU A 32 11.70 -12.18 -14.95
CA GLU A 32 10.56 -12.11 -15.87
C GLU A 32 9.38 -11.32 -15.27
N LYS A 33 9.10 -11.51 -13.98
CA LYS A 33 8.05 -10.75 -13.27
C LYS A 33 8.43 -9.28 -13.13
N LEU A 34 9.71 -8.99 -12.93
CA LEU A 34 10.22 -7.62 -12.87
C LEU A 34 10.02 -6.90 -14.22
N GLU A 35 10.34 -7.57 -15.33
CA GLU A 35 10.11 -7.03 -16.67
C GLU A 35 8.62 -6.80 -16.93
N LYS A 36 7.78 -7.78 -16.62
CA LYS A 36 6.33 -7.64 -16.79
C LYS A 36 5.74 -6.49 -15.95
N ALA A 37 6.22 -6.31 -14.73
CA ALA A 37 5.81 -5.21 -13.87
C ALA A 37 6.18 -3.85 -14.47
N LYS A 38 7.38 -3.71 -15.05
CA LYS A 38 7.80 -2.48 -15.76
C LYS A 38 6.88 -2.20 -16.94
N GLU A 39 6.60 -3.19 -17.78
CA GLU A 39 5.69 -3.06 -18.93
C GLU A 39 4.29 -2.59 -18.48
N ILE A 40 3.78 -3.13 -17.37
CA ILE A 40 2.48 -2.72 -16.82
C ILE A 40 2.54 -1.27 -16.35
N LEU A 41 3.55 -0.89 -15.56
CA LEU A 41 3.71 0.46 -15.01
C LEU A 41 3.93 1.53 -16.09
N GLU A 42 4.53 1.17 -17.22
CA GLU A 42 4.67 2.07 -18.38
C GLU A 42 3.33 2.30 -19.11
N LYS A 43 2.45 1.29 -19.11
CA LYS A 43 1.16 1.32 -19.81
C LYS A 43 0.04 1.92 -18.98
N ILE A 44 0.06 1.71 -17.66
CA ILE A 44 -0.97 2.23 -16.77
C ILE A 44 -0.50 3.55 -16.17
N ASP A 45 -1.39 4.54 -16.12
CA ASP A 45 -1.13 5.70 -15.27
C ASP A 45 -1.16 5.25 -13.82
N LEU A 46 -0.19 5.72 -13.02
CA LEU A 46 -0.19 5.42 -11.60
C LEU A 46 -1.45 6.01 -10.97
N PRO A 47 -2.09 5.31 -10.00
CA PRO A 47 -3.23 5.89 -9.31
C PRO A 47 -2.83 7.26 -8.76
N LYS A 48 -3.65 8.27 -9.06
CA LYS A 48 -3.41 9.64 -8.59
C LYS A 48 -3.17 9.58 -7.09
N LYS A 49 -2.05 10.18 -6.64
CA LYS A 49 -1.78 10.31 -5.20
C LYS A 49 -3.03 10.92 -4.58
N ILE A 50 -3.65 10.19 -3.64
CA ILE A 50 -4.70 10.76 -2.83
C ILE A 50 -4.02 11.85 -2.02
N HIS A 51 -4.20 13.11 -2.41
CA HIS A 51 -3.77 14.24 -1.60
C HIS A 51 -4.46 14.08 -0.25
N GLN A 52 -3.70 13.89 0.82
CA GLN A 52 -4.20 13.97 2.18
C GLN A 52 -4.53 15.44 2.48
N SER A 53 -5.60 15.97 1.87
CA SER A 53 -6.24 17.20 2.29
C SER A 53 -7.26 16.82 3.37
N GLY A 54 -7.13 17.43 4.54
CA GLY A 54 -7.77 16.98 5.77
C GLY A 54 -9.30 16.97 5.79
N LYS A 55 -9.78 16.23 6.80
CA LYS A 55 -11.07 16.30 7.53
C LYS A 55 -12.33 15.72 6.87
N ASN A 56 -12.83 14.68 7.55
CA ASN A 56 -14.22 14.31 7.85
C ASN A 56 -15.29 14.62 6.80
N GLN A 57 -15.78 13.57 6.13
CA GLN A 57 -17.17 13.51 5.69
C GLN A 57 -17.77 12.14 6.01
N ASN A 58 -18.79 12.18 6.88
CA ASN A 58 -19.82 11.18 7.10
C ASN A 58 -20.06 10.28 5.88
N TYR A 59 -19.88 8.97 6.03
CA TYR A 59 -20.57 8.00 5.17
C TYR A 59 -21.78 7.45 5.94
N LYS A 60 -22.94 8.05 5.64
CA LYS A 60 -24.24 7.41 5.85
C LYS A 60 -24.45 6.32 4.79
N GLY A 61 -25.01 5.19 5.20
CA GLY A 61 -25.40 4.05 4.35
C GLY A 61 -24.31 2.98 4.36
N ILE A 62 -24.58 1.72 4.71
CA ILE A 62 -25.62 0.87 4.10
C ILE A 62 -26.44 0.15 5.17
N GLN A 63 -27.77 0.29 5.07
CA GLN A 63 -28.72 -0.64 5.67
C GLN A 63 -28.90 -1.81 4.69
N VAL A 64 -28.55 -3.01 5.13
CA VAL A 64 -29.17 -4.29 4.71
C VAL A 64 -29.24 -5.18 5.94
#